data_AF-A0A3M1TQZ1-F1
#
_entry.id   AF-A0A3M1TQZ1-F1
#
_cell.length_a   1.000
_cell.length_b   1.000
_cell.length_c   1.000
_cell.angle_alpha   90.00
_cell.angle_beta   90.00
_cell.angle_gamma   90.00
#
_symmetry.space_group_name_H-M   'P 1'
#
loop_
_entity.id
_entity.type
_entity.pdbx_description
1 polymer ?
#
loop_
_entity_poly.entity_id
_entity_poly.type
_entity_poly.pdbx_seq_one_letter_code
_entity_poly.pdbx_strand_id
1 'polypeptide(L)'
;MRKLVPFLLLLTFTSQLWAQVSRTAVGLRSGQSTGIALKHYVESDIALEGILSFRENGMQLSALTNFQNQFFGSYVSHLYYYFGLGGHAGYYSQRYWEEVDPQPQ
;
A
#
# COMPACT_ATOMS: atom_id res chain seq x y z
N MET A 1 -8.79 -13.93 -49.10
CA MET A 1 -8.11 -12.72 -48.58
C MET A 1 -8.92 -11.98 -47.49
N ARG A 2 -10.25 -11.85 -47.58
CA ARG A 2 -11.09 -11.13 -46.58
C ARG A 2 -11.03 -11.65 -45.13
N LYS A 3 -10.70 -12.94 -44.92
CA LYS A 3 -10.57 -13.56 -43.58
C LYS A 3 -9.20 -13.31 -42.90
N LEU A 4 -8.21 -12.85 -43.66
CA LEU A 4 -6.86 -12.56 -43.13
C LEU A 4 -6.78 -11.16 -42.52
N VAL A 5 -7.64 -10.24 -42.95
CA VAL A 5 -7.72 -8.87 -42.43
C VAL A 5 -8.05 -8.82 -40.93
N PRO A 6 -9.09 -9.51 -40.41
CA PRO A 6 -9.36 -9.50 -38.97
C PRO A 6 -8.26 -10.19 -38.17
N PHE A 7 -7.60 -11.21 -38.72
CA PHE A 7 -6.49 -11.91 -38.08
C PHE A 7 -5.24 -11.01 -37.97
N LEU A 8 -4.94 -10.26 -39.02
CA LEU A 8 -3.83 -9.30 -39.04
C LEU A 8 -4.10 -8.10 -38.13
N LEU A 9 -5.36 -7.63 -38.06
CA LEU A 9 -5.80 -6.57 -37.15
C LEU A 9 -5.65 -6.99 -35.67
N LEU A 10 -5.99 -8.25 -35.36
CA LEU A 10 -5.81 -8.82 -34.02
C LEU A 10 -4.32 -8.92 -33.62
N LEU A 11 -3.45 -9.22 -34.60
CA LEU A 11 -1.99 -9.32 -34.37
C LEU A 11 -1.33 -7.97 -34.08
N THR A 12 -1.86 -6.87 -34.64
CA THR A 12 -1.34 -5.52 -34.36
C THR A 12 -1.73 -4.98 -32.98
N PHE A 13 -2.68 -5.64 -32.28
CA PHE A 13 -3.12 -5.23 -30.94
C PHE A 13 -2.19 -5.72 -29.81
N THR A 14 -1.26 -6.66 -30.10
CA THR A 14 -0.38 -7.24 -29.07
C THR A 14 0.91 -6.46 -28.85
N SER A 15 1.21 -5.47 -29.69
CA SER A 15 2.45 -4.70 -29.61
C SER A 15 2.23 -3.36 -28.91
N GLN A 16 2.11 -3.37 -27.58
CA GLN A 16 2.48 -2.25 -26.68
C GLN A 16 2.23 -2.52 -25.18
N LEU A 17 2.42 -3.77 -24.72
CA LEU A 17 2.57 -4.03 -23.29
C LEU A 17 4.01 -3.70 -22.89
N TRP A 18 4.34 -2.41 -22.84
CA TRP A 18 5.46 -1.98 -22.00
C TRP A 18 5.04 -2.40 -20.60
N ALA A 19 5.79 -3.29 -19.95
CA ALA A 19 5.61 -3.55 -18.54
C ALA A 19 5.83 -2.20 -17.84
N GLN A 20 4.74 -1.47 -17.59
CA GLN A 20 4.79 -0.20 -16.92
C GLN A 20 5.39 -0.52 -15.55
N VAL A 21 6.60 -0.02 -15.29
CA VAL A 21 7.17 -0.07 -13.95
C VAL A 21 6.15 0.64 -13.06
N SER A 22 5.37 -0.15 -12.33
CA SER A 22 4.25 0.38 -11.59
C SER A 22 4.82 1.25 -10.49
N ARG A 23 4.55 2.56 -10.59
CA ARG A 23 4.84 3.50 -9.52
C ARG A 23 3.89 3.31 -8.35
N THR A 24 2.91 2.41 -8.43
CA THR A 24 1.96 2.15 -7.36
C THR A 24 2.06 0.70 -6.90
N ALA A 25 2.11 0.50 -5.58
CA ALA A 25 2.04 -0.80 -4.94
C ALA A 25 0.86 -0.83 -3.97
N VAL A 26 0.17 -1.97 -3.90
CA VAL A 26 -0.86 -2.25 -2.90
C VAL A 26 -0.33 -3.37 -2.01
N GLY A 27 -0.49 -3.21 -0.70
CA GLY A 27 0.00 -4.15 0.30
C GLY A 27 -1.04 -4.44 1.37
N LEU A 28 -0.81 -5.54 2.09
CA LEU A 28 -1.53 -5.84 3.32
C LEU A 28 -0.66 -5.44 4.51
N ARG A 29 -1.30 -4.84 5.52
CA ARG A 29 -0.69 -4.60 6.82
C ARG A 29 -1.16 -5.68 7.79
N SER A 30 -0.22 -6.37 8.40
CA SER A 30 -0.46 -7.38 9.44
C SER A 30 0.25 -6.98 10.74
N GLY A 31 -0.03 -7.72 11.83
CA GLY A 31 0.47 -7.41 13.18
C GLY A 31 -0.65 -6.91 14.08
N GLN A 32 -0.32 -5.99 15.00
CA GLN A 32 -1.28 -5.47 15.99
C GLN A 32 -2.43 -4.63 15.37
N SER A 33 -2.16 -3.96 14.26
CA SER A 33 -3.16 -3.28 13.43
C SER A 33 -3.16 -3.93 12.06
N THR A 34 -4.31 -4.47 11.64
CA THR A 34 -4.45 -5.10 10.32
C THR A 34 -5.05 -4.12 9.33
N GLY A 35 -4.73 -4.25 8.04
CA GLY A 35 -5.25 -3.27 7.08
C GLY A 35 -4.71 -3.41 5.67
N ILE A 36 -4.96 -2.38 4.87
CA ILE A 36 -4.46 -2.25 3.51
C ILE A 36 -3.56 -1.02 3.41
N ALA A 37 -2.52 -1.12 2.59
CA ALA A 37 -1.59 -0.04 2.31
C ALA A 37 -1.57 0.24 0.80
N LEU A 38 -1.53 1.51 0.44
CA LEU A 38 -1.31 1.99 -0.91
C LEU A 38 -0.06 2.85 -0.91
N LYS A 39 0.94 2.46 -1.70
CA LYS A 39 2.21 3.16 -1.85
C LYS A 39 2.34 3.68 -3.27
N HIS A 40 2.74 4.93 -3.43
CA HIS A 40 3.00 5.56 -4.71
C HIS A 40 4.39 6.20 -4.73
N TYR A 41 5.24 5.76 -5.66
CA TYR A 41 6.58 6.26 -5.90
C TYR A 41 6.51 7.54 -6.74
N VAL A 42 6.74 8.67 -6.09
CA VAL A 42 6.81 9.98 -6.75
C VAL A 42 8.15 10.16 -7.44
N GLU A 43 9.22 9.66 -6.82
CA GLU A 43 10.59 9.65 -7.34
C GLU A 43 11.21 8.25 -7.18
N SER A 44 12.42 8.06 -7.70
CA SER A 44 13.14 6.79 -7.60
C SER A 44 13.51 6.41 -6.16
N ASP A 45 13.55 7.39 -5.27
CA ASP A 45 13.98 7.28 -3.87
C ASP A 45 12.94 7.84 -2.88
N ILE A 46 11.79 8.33 -3.36
CA ILE A 46 10.73 8.89 -2.52
C ILE A 46 9.37 8.26 -2.86
N ALA A 47 8.67 7.79 -1.82
CA ALA A 47 7.34 7.20 -1.93
C ALA A 47 6.36 7.78 -0.90
N LEU A 48 5.13 8.06 -1.33
CA LEU A 48 4.01 8.37 -0.47
C LEU A 48 3.26 7.08 -0.14
N GLU A 49 2.91 6.88 1.11
CA GLU A 49 2.21 5.68 1.58
C GLU A 49 1.00 6.05 2.44
N GLY A 50 -0.17 5.62 1.99
CA GLY A 50 -1.43 5.69 2.74
C GLY A 50 -1.76 4.31 3.30
N ILE A 51 -2.16 4.26 4.56
CA ILE A 51 -2.53 3.00 5.23
C ILE A 51 -3.90 3.18 5.88
N LEU A 52 -4.83 2.30 5.54
CA LEU A 52 -6.08 2.15 6.27
C LEU A 52 -6.00 0.91 7.13
N SER A 53 -6.08 1.08 8.45
CA SER A 53 -5.91 0.00 9.42
C SER A 53 -7.08 -0.09 10.40
N PHE A 54 -7.30 -1.29 10.91
CA PHE A 54 -8.38 -1.67 11.80
C PHE A 54 -7.77 -2.32 13.04
N ARG A 55 -8.24 -1.89 14.21
CA ARG A 55 -7.81 -2.43 15.51
C ARG A 55 -8.91 -2.18 16.55
N GLU A 56 -9.23 -3.17 17.37
CA GLU A 56 -10.15 -3.02 18.52
C GLU A 56 -11.48 -2.32 18.16
N ASN A 57 -12.15 -2.80 17.10
CA ASN A 57 -13.38 -2.21 16.53
C ASN A 57 -13.25 -0.72 16.12
N GLY A 58 -12.03 -0.24 16.01
CA GLY A 58 -11.66 1.08 15.55
C GLY A 58 -11.04 1.06 14.16
N MET A 59 -10.87 2.26 13.62
CA MET A 59 -10.24 2.51 12.33
C MET A 59 -9.23 3.64 12.47
N GLN A 60 -8.09 3.48 11.80
CA GLN A 60 -7.01 4.46 11.76
C GLN A 60 -6.51 4.63 10.34
N LEU A 61 -6.39 5.89 9.92
CA LEU A 61 -5.80 6.31 8.67
C LEU A 61 -4.40 6.87 8.95
N SER A 62 -3.41 6.40 8.20
CA SER A 62 -2.03 6.87 8.28
C SER A 62 -1.57 7.38 6.93
N ALA A 63 -0.80 8.47 6.93
CA ALA A 63 -0.14 9.03 5.76
C ALA A 63 1.36 9.20 6.06
N LEU A 64 2.20 8.67 5.18
CA LEU A 64 3.64 8.55 5.36
C LEU A 64 4.37 9.00 4.10
N THR A 65 5.48 9.71 4.27
CA THR A 65 6.49 9.94 3.23
C THR A 65 7.70 9.11 3.57
N ASN A 66 8.10 8.22 2.66
CA ASN A 66 9.23 7.31 2.83
C ASN A 66 10.34 7.65 1.84
N PHE A 67 11.56 7.72 2.35
CA PHE A 67 12.80 7.82 1.60
C PHE A 67 13.46 6.44 1.54
N GLN A 68 13.80 5.96 0.34
CA GLN A 68 14.40 4.65 0.11
C GLN A 68 15.82 4.81 -0.42
N ASN A 69 16.78 4.23 0.29
CA ASN A 69 18.20 4.31 -0.06
C ASN A 69 18.80 2.91 -0.07
N GLN A 70 19.72 2.66 -1.00
CA GLN A 70 20.41 1.39 -1.06
C GLN A 70 21.40 1.29 0.10
N PHE A 71 21.51 0.11 0.71
CA PHE A 71 22.51 -0.13 1.75
C PHE A 71 23.93 0.09 1.24
N PHE A 72 24.77 0.67 2.10
CA PHE A 72 26.18 0.88 1.82
C PHE A 72 26.93 -0.46 1.85
N GLY A 73 27.23 -1.02 0.69
CA GLY A 73 28.05 -2.21 0.56
C GLY A 73 27.89 -2.87 -0.79
N SER A 74 28.96 -2.94 -1.58
CA SER A 74 28.99 -3.54 -2.92
C SER A 74 28.59 -5.03 -2.97
N TYR A 75 28.45 -5.68 -1.80
CA TYR A 75 28.12 -7.10 -1.67
C TYR A 75 26.60 -7.38 -1.67
N VAL A 76 25.74 -6.37 -1.48
CA VAL A 76 24.28 -6.56 -1.48
C VAL A 76 23.64 -5.56 -2.43
N SER A 77 23.58 -5.93 -3.71
CA SER A 77 22.75 -5.23 -4.67
C SER A 77 21.28 -5.50 -4.34
N HIS A 78 20.43 -4.48 -4.40
CA HIS A 78 18.97 -4.55 -4.18
C HIS A 78 18.48 -4.63 -2.72
N LEU A 79 19.34 -4.44 -1.71
CA LEU A 79 18.88 -4.21 -0.35
C LEU A 79 18.69 -2.71 -0.12
N TYR A 80 17.45 -2.31 0.17
CA TYR A 80 17.08 -0.92 0.46
C TYR A 80 16.65 -0.78 1.91
N TYR A 81 17.08 0.30 2.56
CA TYR A 81 16.46 0.75 3.81
C TYR A 81 15.46 1.86 3.52
N TYR A 82 14.45 1.93 4.36
CA TYR A 82 13.36 2.88 4.27
C TYR A 82 13.28 3.64 5.58
N PHE A 83 13.26 4.97 5.51
CA PHE A 83 12.96 5.82 6.66
C PHE A 83 12.02 6.92 6.21
N GLY A 84 11.21 7.45 7.13
CA GLY A 84 10.15 8.36 6.73
C GLY A 84 9.55 9.09 7.90
N LEU A 85 8.66 10.01 7.55
CA LEU A 85 7.85 10.78 8.50
C LEU A 85 6.39 10.73 8.06
N GLY A 86 5.49 10.87 9.02
CA GLY A 86 4.07 10.81 8.75
C GLY A 86 3.23 11.02 9.98
N GLY A 87 1.92 11.01 9.76
CA GLY A 87 0.92 11.13 10.80
C GLY A 87 -0.12 10.04 10.68
N HIS A 88 -0.82 9.78 11.78
CA HIS A 88 -1.97 8.91 11.79
C HIS A 88 -3.07 9.50 12.67
N ALA A 89 -4.32 9.26 12.29
CA ALA A 89 -5.48 9.68 13.04
C ALA A 89 -6.55 8.58 12.95
N GLY A 90 -7.29 8.39 14.04
CA GLY A 90 -8.27 7.33 14.12
C GLY A 90 -8.97 7.30 15.46
N TYR A 91 -9.85 6.32 15.61
CA TYR A 91 -10.59 6.05 16.84
C TYR A 91 -10.52 4.57 17.18
N TYR A 92 -10.74 4.25 18.45
CA TYR A 92 -10.93 2.90 18.95
C TYR A 92 -12.28 2.82 19.67
N SER A 93 -12.92 1.66 19.65
CA SER A 93 -14.19 1.44 20.35
C SER A 93 -14.01 0.34 21.40
N GLN A 94 -13.85 0.73 22.66
CA GLN A 94 -13.84 -0.21 23.78
C GLN A 94 -15.28 -0.58 24.15
N ARG A 95 -15.93 -1.42 23.34
CA ARG A 95 -17.30 -1.89 23.61
C ARG A 95 -17.39 -2.91 24.77
N TYR A 96 -16.40 -2.96 25.65
CA TYR A 96 -16.32 -3.96 26.73
C TYR A 96 -16.69 -3.44 28.12
N TRP A 97 -16.75 -2.11 28.34
CA TRP A 97 -16.98 -1.55 29.69
C TRP A 97 -18.38 -1.00 29.94
N GLU A 98 -19.23 -0.88 28.91
CA GLU A 98 -20.58 -0.33 29.06
C GLU A 98 -21.63 -1.36 29.48
N GLU A 99 -21.28 -2.65 29.53
CA GLU A 99 -22.21 -3.72 29.95
C GLU A 99 -21.91 -4.24 31.38
N VAL A 100 -20.92 -3.69 32.08
CA VAL A 100 -20.49 -4.14 33.42
C VAL A 100 -20.67 -3.07 34.51
N ASP A 101 -21.42 -2.00 34.26
CA ASP A 101 -21.83 -1.07 35.33
C ASP A 101 -23.35 -1.18 35.55
N PRO A 102 -23.83 -2.09 36.42
CA PRO A 102 -25.24 -2.08 36.81
C PRO A 102 -25.51 -0.76 37.53
N GLN A 103 -26.49 -0.01 37.01
CA GLN A 103 -26.97 1.22 37.64
C GLN A 103 -27.30 0.96 39.12
N PRO A 104 -26.80 1.77 40.08
CA PRO A 104 -27.24 1.65 41.46
C PRO A 104 -28.73 1.98 41.54
N GLN A 105 -29.49 1.04 42.14
CA GLN A 105 -30.93 1.09 42.37
C GLN A 105 -31.30 2.22 43.35
#